data_AF-A0A517RHU9-F1
#
_entry.id   AF-A0A517RHU9-F1
#
_cell.length_a   1.000
_cell.length_b   1.000
_cell.length_c   1.000
_cell.angle_alpha   90.00
_cell.angle_beta   90.00
_cell.angle_gamma   90.00
#
_symmetry.space_group_name_H-M   'P 1'
#
loop_
_entity.id
_entity.type
_entity.pdbx_description
1 polymer ?
#
loop_
_entity_poly.entity_id
_entity_poly.type
_entity_poly.pdbx_seq_one_letter_code
_entity_poly.pdbx_strand_id
1 'polypeptide(L)'
;MTELPPKVSFEEFKLFYETTERVTDRRLDTNRWNYSVCLAMFLGIALTARWALVSTTSFIPGIVSVVILATMAIVFCRHWLAQIGDFKSLNNAKFDVLAKMAPLVVFESEQHQDLKSFLPFDKEWERLQEIKALQQPKALGFLALKSSGIEYFIPKAFIFIYILTIISGAITVICVGVYGILYA
;
A
#
# COMPACT_ATOMS: atom_id res chain seq x y z
N MET A 1 -45.06 11.04 -10.45
CA MET A 1 -45.05 10.24 -9.20
C MET A 1 -43.61 10.18 -8.74
N THR A 2 -43.25 10.92 -7.70
CA THR A 2 -41.92 10.84 -7.08
C THR A 2 -41.88 9.55 -6.27
N GLU A 3 -41.21 8.52 -6.79
CA GLU A 3 -40.96 7.31 -6.02
C GLU A 3 -40.20 7.68 -4.74
N LEU A 4 -40.73 7.26 -3.60
CA LEU A 4 -40.05 7.42 -2.32
C LEU A 4 -38.69 6.71 -2.39
N PRO A 5 -37.63 7.30 -1.84
CA PRO A 5 -36.32 6.67 -1.89
C PRO A 5 -36.38 5.29 -1.21
N PRO A 6 -35.63 4.30 -1.74
CA PRO A 6 -35.70 2.93 -1.25
C PRO A 6 -35.30 2.89 0.23
N LYS A 7 -36.11 2.20 1.04
CA LYS A 7 -35.86 2.03 2.47
C LYS A 7 -34.94 0.84 2.68
N VAL A 8 -33.84 1.06 3.38
CA VAL A 8 -32.74 0.11 3.58
C VAL A 8 -32.83 -0.49 4.98
N SER A 9 -32.62 -1.80 5.10
CA SER A 9 -32.65 -2.46 6.40
C SER A 9 -31.44 -2.08 7.25
N PHE A 10 -31.65 -1.91 8.55
CA PHE A 10 -30.56 -1.68 9.50
C PHE A 10 -29.53 -2.81 9.50
N GLU A 11 -29.96 -4.07 9.34
CA GLU A 11 -29.05 -5.21 9.28
C GLU A 11 -28.13 -5.20 8.04
N GLU A 12 -28.64 -4.79 6.86
CA GLU A 12 -27.80 -4.62 5.65
C GLU A 12 -26.79 -3.49 5.85
N PHE A 13 -27.23 -2.37 6.43
CA PHE A 13 -26.34 -1.25 6.77
C PHE A 13 -25.26 -1.67 7.77
N LYS A 14 -25.65 -2.36 8.85
CA LYS A 14 -24.74 -2.84 9.89
C LYS A 14 -23.72 -3.82 9.34
N LEU A 15 -24.15 -4.80 8.54
CA LEU A 15 -23.25 -5.74 7.89
C LEU A 15 -22.22 -5.01 7.02
N PHE A 16 -22.67 -4.06 6.20
CA PHE A 16 -21.76 -3.30 5.33
C PHE A 16 -20.81 -2.40 6.12
N TYR A 17 -21.29 -1.77 7.21
CA TYR A 17 -20.47 -1.01 8.14
C TYR A 17 -19.36 -1.86 8.77
N GLU A 18 -19.67 -3.04 9.31
CA GLU A 18 -18.68 -3.96 9.87
C GLU A 18 -17.61 -4.38 8.85
N THR A 19 -18.00 -4.62 7.58
CA THR A 19 -17.01 -4.92 6.53
C THR A 19 -16.10 -3.73 6.22
N THR A 20 -16.59 -2.50 6.40
CA THR A 20 -15.83 -1.27 6.17
C THR A 20 -14.80 -1.05 7.27
N GLU A 21 -15.18 -1.26 8.54
CA GLU A 21 -14.23 -1.23 9.66
C GLU A 21 -13.11 -2.27 9.48
N ARG A 22 -13.47 -3.51 9.11
CA ARG A 22 -12.48 -4.58 8.84
C ARG A 22 -11.47 -4.22 7.75
N VAL A 23 -11.83 -3.41 6.76
CA VAL A 23 -10.87 -2.95 5.73
C VAL A 23 -9.85 -1.99 6.33
N THR A 24 -10.28 -1.12 7.25
CA THR A 24 -9.39 -0.19 7.95
C THR A 24 -8.41 -0.95 8.85
N ASP A 25 -8.88 -1.95 9.59
CA ASP A 25 -8.03 -2.79 10.44
C ASP A 25 -6.99 -3.56 9.60
N ARG A 26 -7.43 -4.18 8.50
CA ARG A 26 -6.52 -4.87 7.57
C ARG A 26 -5.44 -3.96 6.98
N ARG A 27 -5.76 -2.68 6.73
CA ARG A 27 -4.77 -1.69 6.27
C ARG A 27 -3.69 -1.46 7.33
N LEU A 28 -4.09 -1.30 8.60
CA LEU A 28 -3.16 -1.09 9.71
C LEU A 28 -2.26 -2.31 9.93
N ASP A 29 -2.84 -3.51 9.91
CA ASP A 29 -2.10 -4.76 10.07
C ASP A 29 -1.12 -4.99 8.90
N THR A 30 -1.56 -4.73 7.67
CA THR A 30 -0.70 -4.84 6.48
C THR A 30 0.44 -3.83 6.54
N ASN A 31 0.19 -2.58 6.97
CA ASN A 31 1.25 -1.60 7.18
C ASN A 31 2.24 -2.06 8.26
N ARG A 32 1.74 -2.60 9.38
CA ARG A 32 2.58 -3.15 10.46
C ARG A 32 3.49 -4.27 9.97
N TRP A 33 2.94 -5.19 9.18
CA TRP A 33 3.68 -6.28 8.58
C TRP A 33 4.70 -5.78 7.54
N ASN A 34 4.34 -4.80 6.71
CA ASN A 34 5.27 -4.22 5.74
C ASN A 34 6.46 -3.51 6.42
N TYR A 35 6.25 -2.87 7.58
CA TYR A 35 7.36 -2.33 8.39
C TYR A 35 8.32 -3.43 8.84
N SER A 36 7.82 -4.56 9.34
CA SER A 36 8.67 -5.63 9.84
C SER A 36 9.46 -6.29 8.71
N VAL A 37 8.87 -6.44 7.53
CA VAL A 37 9.58 -6.94 6.33
C VAL A 37 10.67 -5.96 5.89
N CYS A 38 10.41 -4.66 5.87
CA CYS A 38 11.44 -3.65 5.55
C CYS A 38 12.59 -3.68 6.54
N LEU A 39 12.31 -3.79 7.84
CA LEU A 39 13.35 -3.92 8.86
C LEU A 39 14.17 -5.20 8.69
N ALA A 40 13.53 -6.32 8.38
CA ALA A 40 14.21 -7.59 8.12
C ALA A 40 15.13 -7.50 6.88
N MET A 41 14.69 -6.85 5.80
CA MET A 41 15.53 -6.61 4.62
C MET A 41 16.71 -5.71 4.95
N PHE A 42 16.50 -4.66 5.74
CA PHE A 42 17.58 -3.78 6.18
C PHE A 42 18.64 -4.52 7.01
N LEU A 43 18.21 -5.38 7.95
CA LEU A 43 19.11 -6.23 8.72
C LEU A 43 19.84 -7.24 7.82
N GLY A 44 19.15 -7.87 6.88
CA GLY A 44 19.76 -8.78 5.90
C GLY A 44 20.88 -8.09 5.11
N ILE A 45 20.61 -6.90 4.59
CA ILE A 45 21.60 -6.06 3.90
C ILE A 45 22.80 -5.76 4.79
N ALA A 46 22.57 -5.36 6.05
CA ALA A 46 23.65 -5.04 6.99
C ALA A 46 24.55 -6.26 7.29
N LEU A 47 23.95 -7.45 7.47
CA LEU A 47 24.68 -8.70 7.69
C LEU A 47 25.49 -9.10 6.46
N THR A 48 24.91 -8.99 5.27
CA THR A 48 25.61 -9.27 4.00
C THR A 48 26.76 -8.28 3.77
N ALA A 49 26.56 -7.00 4.08
CA ALA A 49 27.61 -5.98 3.99
C ALA A 49 28.75 -6.29 4.96
N ARG A 50 28.44 -6.66 6.21
CA ARG A 50 29.47 -7.09 7.18
C ARG A 50 30.25 -8.30 6.67
N TRP A 51 29.55 -9.31 6.12
CA TRP A 51 30.19 -10.50 5.56
C TRP A 51 31.15 -10.15 4.41
N ALA A 52 30.76 -9.21 3.53
CA ALA A 52 31.59 -8.72 2.44
C ALA A 52 32.91 -8.11 2.95
N LEU A 53 32.88 -7.42 4.10
CA LEU A 53 34.04 -6.72 4.66
C LEU A 53 35.01 -7.63 5.43
N VAL A 54 34.60 -8.83 5.84
CA VAL A 54 35.42 -9.73 6.67
C VAL A 54 36.39 -10.58 5.85
N SER A 55 36.06 -10.89 4.60
CA SER A 55 36.89 -11.73 3.73
C SER A 55 37.16 -11.07 2.39
N THR A 56 38.42 -11.04 1.97
CA THR A 56 38.82 -10.51 0.66
C THR A 56 38.21 -11.31 -0.51
N THR A 57 38.03 -12.63 -0.34
CA THR A 57 37.39 -13.49 -1.35
C THR A 57 35.89 -13.24 -1.47
N SER A 58 35.24 -12.83 -0.38
CA SER A 58 33.80 -12.55 -0.34
C SER A 58 33.45 -11.10 -0.63
N PHE A 59 34.45 -10.22 -0.81
CA PHE A 59 34.22 -8.79 -0.95
C PHE A 59 33.33 -8.46 -2.15
N ILE A 60 33.75 -8.80 -3.37
CA ILE A 60 32.97 -8.51 -4.59
C ILE A 60 31.61 -9.24 -4.57
N PRO A 61 31.52 -10.57 -4.32
CA PRO A 61 30.24 -11.27 -4.23
C PRO A 61 29.29 -10.70 -3.17
N GLY A 62 29.83 -10.29 -2.02
CA GLY A 62 29.07 -9.69 -0.93
C GLY A 62 28.51 -8.32 -1.28
N ILE A 63 29.30 -7.44 -1.91
CA ILE A 63 28.81 -6.13 -2.37
C ILE A 63 27.75 -6.29 -3.47
N VAL A 64 27.95 -7.21 -4.43
CA VAL A 64 26.93 -7.54 -5.44
C VAL A 64 25.64 -8.03 -4.78
N SER A 65 25.74 -8.90 -3.77
CA SER A 65 24.59 -9.39 -3.02
C SER A 65 23.84 -8.27 -2.29
N VAL A 66 24.55 -7.31 -1.71
CA VAL A 66 23.96 -6.10 -1.10
C VAL A 66 23.14 -5.30 -2.12
N VAL A 67 23.67 -5.09 -3.33
CA VAL A 67 22.98 -4.36 -4.41
C VAL A 67 21.71 -5.10 -4.85
N ILE A 68 21.77 -6.42 -4.99
CA ILE A 68 20.62 -7.25 -5.35
C ILE A 68 19.54 -7.15 -4.27
N LEU A 69 19.89 -7.34 -2.99
CA LEU A 69 18.96 -7.25 -1.87
C LEU A 69 18.31 -5.87 -1.76
N ALA A 70 19.08 -4.80 -1.93
CA ALA A 70 18.56 -3.43 -1.93
C ALA A 70 17.59 -3.20 -3.10
N THR A 71 17.87 -3.77 -4.28
CA THR A 71 16.97 -3.69 -5.44
C THR A 71 15.65 -4.40 -5.18
N MET A 72 15.69 -5.62 -4.62
CA MET A 72 14.49 -6.36 -4.21
C MET A 72 13.68 -5.59 -3.17
N ALA A 73 14.35 -4.94 -2.22
CA ALA A 73 13.70 -4.12 -1.20
C ALA A 73 12.98 -2.90 -1.79
N ILE A 74 13.55 -2.25 -2.83
CA ILE A 74 12.87 -1.17 -3.56
C ILE A 74 11.60 -1.68 -4.24
N VAL A 75 11.66 -2.84 -4.90
CA VAL A 75 10.49 -3.45 -5.55
C VAL A 75 9.40 -3.74 -4.52
N PHE A 76 9.76 -4.30 -3.36
CA PHE A 76 8.83 -4.51 -2.26
C PHE A 76 8.18 -3.19 -1.78
N CYS A 77 8.97 -2.14 -1.56
CA CYS A 77 8.43 -0.84 -1.13
C CYS A 77 7.49 -0.22 -2.18
N ARG A 78 7.72 -0.47 -3.48
CA ARG A 78 6.78 -0.06 -4.55
C ARG A 78 5.47 -0.83 -4.47
N HIS A 79 5.51 -2.13 -4.22
CA HIS A 79 4.30 -2.92 -3.99
C HIS A 79 3.52 -2.43 -2.77
N TRP A 80 4.23 -2.10 -1.68
CA TRP A 80 3.59 -1.52 -0.50
C TRP A 80 2.90 -0.17 -0.81
N LEU A 81 3.54 0.71 -1.58
CA LEU A 81 2.91 1.96 -2.03
C LEU A 81 1.59 1.71 -2.80
N ALA A 82 1.58 0.70 -3.68
CA ALA A 82 0.37 0.31 -4.40
C ALA A 82 -0.72 -0.21 -3.44
N GLN A 83 -0.37 -1.08 -2.49
CA GLN A 83 -1.30 -1.60 -1.48
C GLN A 83 -1.96 -0.48 -0.66
N ILE A 84 -1.19 0.53 -0.23
CA ILE A 84 -1.76 1.70 0.47
C ILE A 84 -2.80 2.40 -0.41
N GLY A 85 -2.50 2.57 -1.70
CA GLY A 85 -3.43 3.13 -2.68
C GLY A 85 -4.71 2.31 -2.81
N ASP A 86 -4.58 0.99 -2.96
CA ASP A 86 -5.71 0.07 -3.11
C ASP A 86 -6.62 0.07 -1.88
N PHE A 87 -6.06 -0.03 -0.67
CA PHE A 87 -6.84 0.05 0.57
C PHE A 87 -7.58 1.37 0.71
N LYS A 88 -6.94 2.47 0.32
CA LYS A 88 -7.55 3.80 0.40
C LYS A 88 -8.68 3.97 -0.60
N SER A 89 -8.48 3.51 -1.83
CA SER A 89 -9.51 3.50 -2.88
C SER A 89 -10.73 2.68 -2.43
N LEU A 90 -10.48 1.46 -1.94
CA LEU A 90 -11.51 0.57 -1.40
C LEU A 90 -12.29 1.23 -0.26
N ASN A 91 -11.57 1.76 0.73
CA ASN A 91 -12.18 2.36 1.91
C ASN A 91 -13.04 3.58 1.54
N ASN A 92 -12.56 4.44 0.62
CA ASN A 92 -13.34 5.58 0.16
C ASN A 92 -14.60 5.16 -0.60
N ALA A 93 -14.52 4.13 -1.46
CA ALA A 93 -15.70 3.59 -2.13
C ALA A 93 -16.74 3.06 -1.12
N LYS A 94 -16.29 2.33 -0.09
CA LYS A 94 -17.16 1.87 1.00
C LYS A 94 -17.80 3.01 1.78
N PHE A 95 -17.03 4.03 2.17
CA PHE A 95 -17.56 5.18 2.88
C PHE A 95 -18.53 6.01 2.03
N ASP A 96 -18.28 6.15 0.72
CA ASP A 96 -19.22 6.79 -0.21
C ASP A 96 -20.56 6.04 -0.26
N VAL A 97 -20.53 4.70 -0.28
CA VAL A 97 -21.74 3.85 -0.25
C VAL A 97 -22.45 3.96 1.10
N LEU A 98 -21.73 3.90 2.23
CA LEU A 98 -22.29 4.07 3.57
C LEU A 98 -22.97 5.43 3.73
N ALA A 99 -22.35 6.52 3.25
CA ALA A 99 -22.93 7.86 3.30
C ALA A 99 -24.25 7.95 2.53
N LYS A 100 -24.38 7.22 1.42
CA LYS A 100 -25.63 7.12 0.64
C LYS A 100 -26.68 6.22 1.29
N MET A 101 -26.26 5.18 2.01
CA MET A 101 -27.17 4.28 2.75
C MET A 101 -27.72 4.93 4.01
N ALA A 102 -26.88 5.66 4.76
CA ALA A 102 -27.22 6.23 6.07
C ALA A 102 -28.58 6.97 6.14
N PRO A 103 -28.95 7.86 5.20
CA PRO A 103 -30.26 8.55 5.26
C PRO A 103 -31.46 7.65 4.89
N LEU A 104 -31.21 6.44 4.38
CA LEU A 104 -32.23 5.49 3.93
C LEU A 104 -32.51 4.38 4.94
N VAL A 105 -31.72 4.30 6.02
CA VAL A 105 -31.81 3.24 7.01
C VAL A 105 -33.09 3.37 7.83
N VAL A 106 -33.83 2.28 7.94
CA VAL A 106 -35.01 2.16 8.80
C VAL A 106 -34.72 1.17 9.93
N PHE A 107 -35.12 1.54 11.14
CA PHE A 107 -35.00 0.69 12.33
C PHE A 107 -36.20 -0.26 12.45
N GLU A 108 -35.96 -1.47 12.94
CA GLU A 108 -36.94 -2.58 13.00
C GLU A 108 -38.25 -2.26 13.76
N SER A 109 -38.30 -1.17 14.54
CA SER A 109 -39.52 -0.71 15.21
C SER A 109 -40.63 -0.27 14.26
N GLU A 110 -40.31 0.01 12.99
CA GLU A 110 -41.30 0.34 11.95
C GLU A 110 -41.76 -0.92 11.20
N GLN A 111 -42.57 -1.74 11.87
CA GLN A 111 -43.13 -2.98 11.31
C GLN A 111 -44.02 -2.68 10.08
N HIS A 112 -43.77 -3.37 8.96
CA HIS A 112 -44.52 -3.34 7.67
C HIS A 112 -44.10 -2.27 6.65
N GLN A 113 -42.81 -2.18 6.34
CA GLN A 113 -42.34 -1.39 5.19
C GLN A 113 -41.71 -2.28 4.13
N ASP A 114 -41.97 -1.97 2.86
CA ASP A 114 -41.30 -2.59 1.71
C ASP A 114 -39.81 -2.22 1.75
N LEU A 115 -39.02 -3.06 2.45
CA LEU A 115 -37.57 -2.96 2.48
C LEU A 115 -37.02 -3.41 1.14
N LYS A 116 -36.14 -2.60 0.55
CA LYS A 116 -35.44 -2.94 -0.68
C LYS A 116 -33.95 -2.96 -0.41
N SER A 117 -33.28 -4.05 -0.78
CA SER A 117 -31.83 -4.13 -0.66
C SER A 117 -31.18 -2.99 -1.42
N PHE A 118 -30.20 -2.35 -0.77
CA PHE A 118 -29.42 -1.29 -1.40
C PHE A 118 -28.40 -1.82 -2.41
N LEU A 119 -28.14 -3.14 -2.43
CA LEU A 119 -27.05 -3.78 -3.18
C LEU A 119 -25.70 -3.06 -2.96
N PRO A 120 -25.25 -2.95 -1.70
CA PRO A 120 -24.12 -2.09 -1.36
C PRO A 120 -22.79 -2.55 -1.98
N PHE A 121 -22.62 -3.86 -2.19
CA PHE A 121 -21.42 -4.42 -2.81
C PHE A 121 -21.33 -4.12 -4.31
N ASP A 122 -22.45 -4.13 -5.03
CA ASP A 122 -22.47 -3.79 -6.46
C ASP A 122 -22.13 -2.30 -6.65
N LYS A 123 -22.74 -1.43 -5.83
CA LYS A 123 -22.45 0.00 -5.83
C LYS A 123 -21.03 0.32 -5.40
N GLU A 124 -20.47 -0.44 -4.46
CA GLU A 124 -19.05 -0.36 -4.12
C GLU A 124 -18.18 -0.69 -5.33
N TRP A 125 -18.49 -1.77 -6.04
CA TRP A 125 -17.74 -2.21 -7.21
C TRP A 125 -17.80 -1.17 -8.33
N GLU A 126 -18.98 -0.65 -8.65
CA GLU A 126 -19.17 0.45 -9.60
C GLU A 126 -18.31 1.66 -9.22
N ARG A 127 -18.36 2.05 -7.94
CA ARG A 127 -17.58 3.19 -7.44
C ARG A 127 -16.07 2.96 -7.54
N LEU A 128 -15.61 1.73 -7.30
CA LEU A 128 -14.20 1.37 -7.48
C LEU A 128 -13.77 1.42 -8.95
N GLN A 129 -14.64 1.00 -9.87
CA GLN A 129 -14.37 1.10 -11.31
C GLN A 129 -14.30 2.56 -11.75
N GLU A 130 -15.18 3.42 -11.24
CA GLU A 130 -15.11 4.87 -11.48
C GLU A 130 -13.79 5.46 -10.99
N ILE A 131 -13.37 5.16 -9.76
CA ILE A 131 -12.11 5.65 -9.20
C ILE A 131 -10.92 5.15 -10.03
N LYS A 132 -10.93 3.88 -10.45
CA LYS A 132 -9.89 3.30 -11.31
C LYS A 132 -9.87 3.92 -12.70
N ALA A 133 -11.04 4.14 -13.31
CA ALA A 133 -11.16 4.79 -14.62
C ALA A 133 -10.64 6.23 -14.59
N LEU A 134 -10.90 6.97 -13.50
CA LEU A 134 -10.36 8.32 -13.29
C LEU A 134 -8.84 8.33 -13.09
N GLN A 135 -8.25 7.23 -12.63
CA GLN A 135 -6.80 7.08 -12.50
C GLN A 135 -6.11 6.64 -13.81
N GLN A 136 -6.85 6.26 -14.86
CA GLN A 136 -6.28 5.69 -16.09
C GLN A 136 -5.83 6.68 -17.18
N PRO A 137 -6.26 7.95 -17.27
CA PRO A 137 -5.57 8.91 -18.13
C PRO A 137 -4.62 9.77 -17.30
N LYS A 138 -3.32 9.52 -17.50
CA LYS A 138 -2.13 10.29 -17.09
C LYS A 138 -1.41 9.77 -15.86
N ALA A 139 -0.12 9.59 -16.08
CA ALA A 139 0.96 9.72 -15.12
C ALA A 139 0.95 11.11 -14.43
N LEU A 140 -0.12 11.44 -13.72
CA LEU A 140 -0.21 12.65 -12.91
C LEU A 140 -0.16 12.27 -11.43
N GLY A 141 0.83 12.83 -10.77
CA GLY A 141 1.21 12.46 -9.42
C GLY A 141 0.09 12.56 -8.40
N PHE A 142 0.10 11.60 -7.47
CA PHE A 142 0.25 11.88 -6.05
C PHE A 142 -0.71 12.92 -5.42
N LEU A 143 -1.90 13.11 -5.98
CA LEU A 143 -2.87 14.07 -5.48
C LEU A 143 -4.26 13.44 -5.38
N ALA A 144 -4.93 13.79 -4.30
CA ALA A 144 -6.35 13.56 -4.06
C ALA A 144 -6.76 12.14 -3.64
N LEU A 145 -6.21 11.69 -2.51
CA LEU A 145 -7.08 11.15 -1.46
C LEU A 145 -6.62 11.78 -0.14
N LYS A 146 -7.49 12.51 0.54
CA LYS A 146 -7.21 13.30 1.75
C LYS A 146 -6.98 12.36 2.95
N SER A 147 -5.80 11.75 3.05
CA SER A 147 -5.33 11.14 4.31
C SER A 147 -3.92 11.62 4.60
N SER A 148 -3.59 11.67 5.89
CA SER A 148 -2.29 12.07 6.43
C SER A 148 -1.16 11.46 5.59
N GLY A 149 -0.39 12.30 4.90
CA GLY A 149 0.65 11.88 3.94
C GLY A 149 1.77 11.03 4.54
N ILE A 150 1.71 10.77 5.85
CA ILE A 150 2.70 10.02 6.61
C ILE A 150 2.75 8.52 6.25
N GLU A 151 1.62 7.91 5.86
CA GLU A 151 1.60 6.49 5.45
C GLU A 151 2.43 6.26 4.17
N TYR A 152 2.44 7.23 3.24
CA TYR A 152 3.28 7.16 2.03
C TYR A 152 4.72 7.58 2.28
N PHE A 153 4.97 8.36 3.33
CA PHE A 153 6.30 8.86 3.64
C PHE A 153 7.27 7.71 3.96
N ILE A 154 6.82 6.74 4.74
CA ILE A 154 7.72 5.70 5.25
C ILE A 154 8.24 4.76 4.15
N PRO A 155 7.39 4.16 3.27
CA PRO A 155 7.91 3.37 2.15
C PRO A 155 8.80 4.21 1.21
N LYS A 156 8.52 5.51 1.01
CA LYS A 156 9.40 6.40 0.23
C LYS A 156 10.76 6.62 0.91
N ALA A 157 10.78 6.77 2.22
CA ALA A 157 12.01 6.91 2.99
C ALA A 157 12.87 5.63 2.88
N PHE A 158 12.26 4.45 3.00
CA PHE A 158 12.95 3.18 2.78
C PHE A 158 13.49 3.05 1.34
N ILE A 159 12.71 3.41 0.32
CA ILE A 159 13.19 3.44 -1.07
C ILE A 159 14.44 4.33 -1.19
N PHE A 160 14.40 5.53 -0.62
CA PHE A 160 15.53 6.45 -0.65
C PHE A 160 16.78 5.84 0.00
N ILE A 161 16.63 5.22 1.17
CA ILE A 161 17.73 4.51 1.85
C ILE A 161 18.30 3.39 0.96
N TYR A 162 17.46 2.56 0.35
CA TYR A 162 17.94 1.48 -0.51
C TYR A 162 18.60 1.98 -1.80
N ILE A 163 18.16 3.11 -2.36
CA ILE A 163 18.84 3.76 -3.48
C ILE A 163 20.25 4.20 -3.07
N LEU A 164 20.40 4.83 -1.90
CA LEU A 164 21.72 5.21 -1.37
C LEU A 164 22.61 3.98 -1.17
N THR A 165 22.07 2.88 -0.67
CA THR A 165 22.80 1.61 -0.53
C THR A 165 23.31 1.10 -1.87
N ILE A 166 22.49 1.13 -2.93
CA ILE A 166 22.89 0.72 -4.29
C ILE A 166 24.01 1.62 -4.81
N ILE A 167 23.87 2.94 -4.67
CA ILE A 167 24.88 3.91 -5.11
C ILE A 167 26.21 3.65 -4.39
N SER A 168 26.17 3.46 -3.06
CA SER A 168 27.35 3.13 -2.27
C SER A 168 28.01 1.83 -2.72
N GLY A 169 27.22 0.78 -3.00
CA GLY A 169 27.73 -0.48 -3.52
C GLY A 169 28.38 -0.34 -4.89
N ALA A 170 27.76 0.41 -5.81
CA ALA A 170 28.28 0.67 -7.14
C ALA A 170 29.62 1.44 -7.10
N ILE A 171 29.70 2.50 -6.28
CA ILE A 171 30.95 3.26 -6.07
C ILE A 171 32.04 2.34 -5.56
N THR A 172 31.73 1.47 -4.59
CA THR A 172 32.71 0.55 -4.00
C THR A 172 33.29 -0.39 -5.05
N VAL A 173 32.45 -0.98 -5.91
CA VAL A 173 32.89 -1.87 -7.00
C VAL A 173 33.76 -1.11 -8.01
N ILE A 174 33.37 0.11 -8.39
CA ILE A 174 34.15 0.94 -9.33
C ILE A 174 35.52 1.28 -8.75
N CYS A 175 35.59 1.73 -7.49
CA CYS A 175 36.85 2.07 -6.83
C CYS A 175 37.80 0.87 -6.76
N VAL A 176 37.30 -0.31 -6.41
CA VAL A 176 38.13 -1.53 -6.36
C VAL A 176 38.56 -1.97 -7.77
N GLY A 177 37.68 -1.87 -8.77
CA GLY A 177 38.04 -2.16 -10.16
C GLY A 177 39.12 -1.22 -10.70
N VAL A 178 39.00 0.09 -10.46
CA VAL A 178 40.00 1.09 -10.87
C VAL A 178 41.33 0.86 -10.16
N TYR A 179 41.32 0.60 -8.85
CA TYR A 179 42.53 0.27 -8.10
C TYR A 179 43.18 -1.00 -8.66
N GLY A 180 42.41 -2.04 -8.95
CA GLY A 180 42.91 -3.27 -9.57
C GLY A 180 43.58 -3.02 -10.93
N ILE A 181 43.06 -2.10 -11.76
CA ILE A 181 43.65 -1.76 -13.07
C ILE A 181 44.92 -0.92 -12.92
N LEU A 182 44.95 0.03 -11.99
CA LEU A 182 46.10 0.93 -11.81
C LEU A 182 47.32 0.25 -11.18
N TYR A 183 47.12 -0.85 -10.45
CA TYR A 183 48.16 -1.55 -9.69
C TYR A 183 48.36 -3.01 -10.12
N ALA A 184 47.79 -3.44 -11.25
CA ALA A 184 48.09 -4.72 -11.92
C ALA A 184 49.17 -4.53 -13.00
#